data_AF-D8LJQ4-F1
#
_entry.id   AF-D8LJQ4-F1
#
_cell.length_a   1.000
_cell.length_b   1.000
_cell.length_c   1.000
_cell.angle_alpha   90.00
_cell.angle_beta   90.00
_cell.angle_gamma   90.00
#
_symmetry.space_group_name_H-M   'P 1'
#
loop_
_entity.id
_entity.type
_entity.pdbx_description
1 polymer ?
#
loop_
_entity_poly.entity_id
_entity_poly.type
_entity_poly.pdbx_seq_one_letter_code
_entity_poly.pdbx_strand_id
1 'polypeptide(L)'
;MQSQVIKQFSVFTRRYIFVHEKTLLKPKVECFLDNPGVLMYGMMCVVYTTGMWLLLASYLALPVSTTHATIGAMIGMTVVYGGAGCVVWFQESDSFPYVKGVAAIAVSWVLSPIFSGIVSLLVFLTVRAFVLRSPNAFGRSFWVFPILVMVAITVDGEA
;
A
#
# COMPACT_ATOMS: atom_id res chain seq x y z
N MET A 1 25.94 4.67 1.51
CA MET A 1 25.45 4.99 2.88
C MET A 1 24.51 6.19 2.88
N GLN A 2 24.89 7.32 2.29
CA GLN A 2 24.08 8.55 2.21
C GLN A 2 22.67 8.35 1.58
N SER A 3 22.56 7.58 0.48
CA SER A 3 21.27 7.36 -0.20
C SER A 3 20.29 6.48 0.59
N GLN A 4 20.77 5.61 1.49
CA GLN A 4 19.91 4.74 2.31
C GLN A 4 19.29 5.53 3.47
N VAL A 5 20.06 6.45 4.07
CA VAL A 5 19.58 7.31 5.16
C VAL A 5 18.50 8.28 4.67
N ILE A 6 18.68 8.87 3.48
CA ILE A 6 17.70 9.79 2.88
C ILE A 6 16.39 9.05 2.55
N LYS A 7 16.49 7.84 1.97
CA LYS A 7 15.31 6.99 1.73
C LYS A 7 14.60 6.59 3.03
N GLN A 8 15.37 6.24 4.05
CA GLN A 8 14.82 5.87 5.36
C GLN A 8 14.08 7.06 6.00
N PHE A 9 14.63 8.26 5.89
CA PHE A 9 14.05 9.49 6.43
C PHE A 9 12.77 9.90 5.69
N SER A 10 12.77 9.88 4.34
CA SER A 10 11.56 10.20 3.57
C SER A 10 10.44 9.17 3.78
N VAL A 11 10.79 7.88 3.90
CA VAL A 11 9.85 6.81 4.24
C VAL A 11 9.28 7.00 5.64
N PHE A 12 10.10 7.42 6.62
CA PHE A 12 9.65 7.66 7.98
C PHE A 12 8.68 8.85 8.06
N THR A 13 9.00 9.99 7.45
CA THR A 13 8.14 11.19 7.42
C THR A 13 6.81 10.91 6.73
N ARG A 14 6.81 10.20 5.59
CA ARG A 14 5.56 9.77 4.93
C ARG A 14 4.70 8.87 5.79
N ARG A 15 5.32 7.99 6.57
CA ARG A 15 4.62 6.98 7.35
C ARG A 15 3.91 7.56 8.57
N TYR A 16 4.33 8.73 9.08
CA TYR A 16 3.63 9.47 10.14
C TYR A 16 2.43 10.29 9.64
N ILE A 17 2.51 10.83 8.42
CA ILE A 17 1.42 11.65 7.84
C ILE A 17 0.26 10.77 7.33
N PHE A 18 0.54 9.57 6.82
CA PHE A 18 -0.46 8.65 6.24
C PHE A 18 -0.89 7.49 7.17
N VAL A 19 -0.73 7.61 8.49
CA VAL A 19 -1.13 6.54 9.45
C VAL A 19 -2.64 6.23 9.38
N HIS A 20 -3.47 7.19 8.94
CA HIS A 20 -4.93 7.09 9.01
C HIS A 20 -5.56 6.03 8.09
N GLU A 21 -4.89 5.64 7.00
CA GLU A 21 -5.43 4.75 5.96
C GLU A 21 -5.35 3.26 6.32
N LYS A 22 -4.50 2.85 7.28
CA LYS A 22 -4.25 1.42 7.57
C LYS A 22 -5.32 0.73 8.42
N THR A 23 -6.49 1.35 8.56
CA THR A 23 -7.62 0.83 9.35
C THR A 23 -8.64 0.04 8.52
N LEU A 24 -8.27 -0.42 7.32
CA LEU A 24 -9.21 -1.03 6.37
C LEU A 24 -9.73 -2.42 6.76
N LEU A 25 -9.02 -3.16 7.61
CA LEU A 25 -9.52 -4.42 8.16
C LEU A 25 -9.47 -4.40 9.69
N LYS A 26 -10.64 -4.17 10.31
CA LYS A 26 -10.84 -4.48 11.72
C LYS A 26 -11.60 -5.80 11.81
N PRO A 27 -11.12 -6.79 12.58
CA PRO A 27 -11.94 -7.97 12.86
C PRO A 27 -13.22 -7.54 13.58
N LYS A 28 -14.30 -8.31 13.42
CA LYS A 28 -15.59 -8.01 14.08
C LYS A 28 -15.38 -8.05 15.59
N VAL A 29 -15.39 -6.89 16.25
CA VAL A 29 -15.13 -6.76 17.69
C VAL A 29 -16.16 -7.54 18.50
N GLU A 30 -17.40 -7.64 17.99
CA GLU A 30 -18.48 -8.42 18.58
C GLU A 30 -18.09 -9.87 18.86
N CYS A 31 -17.27 -10.49 17.99
CA CYS A 31 -16.79 -11.86 18.20
C CYS A 31 -15.77 -12.01 19.35
N PHE A 32 -15.22 -10.91 19.85
CA PHE A 32 -14.17 -10.90 20.88
C PHE A 32 -14.64 -10.26 22.20
N LEU A 33 -15.93 -9.88 22.31
CA LEU A 33 -16.48 -9.24 23.51
C LEU A 33 -16.42 -10.15 24.73
N ASP A 34 -16.62 -11.46 24.54
CA ASP A 34 -16.61 -12.43 25.64
C ASP A 34 -15.22 -12.62 26.25
N ASN A 35 -14.15 -12.41 25.47
CA ASN A 35 -12.76 -12.60 25.91
C ASN A 35 -11.81 -11.61 25.22
N PRO A 36 -11.73 -10.35 25.69
CA PRO A 36 -10.90 -9.31 25.05
C PRO A 36 -9.40 -9.63 25.10
N GLY A 37 -8.96 -10.45 26.05
CA GLY A 37 -7.57 -10.91 26.14
C GLY A 37 -7.13 -11.68 24.88
N VAL A 38 -8.04 -12.42 24.25
CA VAL A 38 -7.71 -13.20 23.04
C VAL A 38 -7.45 -12.29 21.85
N LEU A 39 -8.16 -11.18 21.72
CA LEU A 39 -7.87 -10.19 20.68
C LEU A 39 -6.46 -9.59 20.87
N MET A 40 -6.08 -9.28 22.11
CA MET A 40 -4.76 -8.72 22.42
C MET A 40 -3.63 -9.71 22.07
N TYR A 41 -3.73 -10.97 22.51
CA TYR A 41 -2.77 -12.02 22.14
C TYR A 41 -2.79 -12.32 20.63
N GLY A 42 -3.97 -12.33 20.02
CA GLY A 42 -4.13 -12.51 18.58
C GLY A 42 -3.40 -11.44 17.77
N MET A 43 -3.48 -10.17 18.18
CA MET A 43 -2.74 -9.08 17.54
C MET A 43 -1.22 -9.19 17.73
N MET A 44 -0.76 -9.70 18.89
CA MET A 44 0.66 -10.03 19.08
C MET A 44 1.13 -11.11 18.11
N CYS A 45 0.33 -12.18 17.93
CA CYS A 45 0.62 -13.22 16.95
C CYS A 45 0.66 -12.66 15.52
N VAL A 46 -0.28 -11.78 15.15
CA VAL A 46 -0.30 -11.13 13.84
C VAL A 46 1.01 -10.37 13.56
N VAL A 47 1.48 -9.56 14.52
CA VAL A 47 2.72 -8.80 14.38
C VAL A 47 3.93 -9.74 14.28
N TYR A 48 3.98 -10.77 15.12
CA TYR A 48 5.06 -11.76 15.12
C TYR A 48 5.15 -12.53 13.80
N THR A 49 4.05 -13.12 13.33
CA THR A 49 3.99 -13.88 12.08
C THR A 49 4.29 -12.99 10.87
N THR A 50 3.74 -11.77 10.84
CA THR A 50 4.06 -10.79 9.78
C THR A 50 5.55 -10.46 9.79
N GLY A 51 6.12 -10.17 10.96
CA GLY A 51 7.54 -9.84 11.11
C GLY A 51 8.44 -10.98 10.67
N MET A 52 8.17 -12.21 11.10
CA MET A 52 8.91 -13.40 10.67
C MET A 52 8.86 -13.60 9.16
N TRP A 53 7.67 -13.48 8.56
CA TRP A 53 7.52 -13.63 7.11
C TRP A 53 8.30 -12.56 6.35
N LEU A 54 8.27 -11.31 6.81
CA LEU A 54 9.03 -10.22 6.20
C LEU A 54 10.54 -10.39 6.36
N LEU A 55 11.01 -10.86 7.52
CA LEU A 55 12.43 -11.17 7.73
C LEU A 55 12.89 -12.30 6.81
N LEU A 56 12.10 -13.36 6.67
CA LEU A 56 12.40 -14.47 5.78
C LEU A 56 12.42 -14.03 4.31
N ALA A 57 11.41 -13.27 3.87
CA ALA A 57 11.36 -12.74 2.51
C ALA A 57 12.53 -11.80 2.22
N SER A 58 12.93 -10.98 3.20
CA SER A 58 14.11 -10.11 3.09
C SER A 58 15.40 -10.90 2.98
N TYR A 59 15.55 -11.98 3.75
CA TYR A 59 16.70 -12.89 3.66
C TYR A 59 16.80 -13.55 2.28
N LEU A 60 15.65 -13.92 1.69
CA LEU A 60 15.57 -14.51 0.35
C LEU A 60 15.59 -13.45 -0.78
N ALA A 61 15.74 -12.16 -0.45
CA ALA A 61 15.68 -11.04 -1.40
C ALA A 61 14.41 -11.01 -2.28
N LEU A 62 13.28 -11.50 -1.74
CA LEU A 62 11.99 -11.51 -2.44
C LEU A 62 11.23 -10.19 -2.21
N PRO A 63 10.79 -9.49 -3.28
CA PRO A 63 9.99 -8.27 -3.14
C PRO A 63 8.55 -8.62 -2.72
N VAL A 64 8.28 -8.61 -1.41
CA VAL A 64 6.95 -8.92 -0.85
C VAL A 64 6.22 -7.68 -0.32
N SER A 65 4.89 -7.73 -0.35
CA SER A 65 4.04 -6.66 0.18
C SER A 65 3.74 -6.87 1.68
N THR A 66 4.17 -5.91 2.51
CA THR A 66 3.87 -5.90 3.96
C THR A 66 2.37 -5.86 4.26
N THR A 67 1.59 -5.15 3.45
CA THR A 67 0.14 -5.01 3.61
C THR A 67 -0.59 -6.35 3.46
N HIS A 68 -0.25 -7.13 2.43
CA HIS A 68 -0.84 -8.46 2.22
C HIS A 68 -0.49 -9.43 3.35
N ALA A 69 0.77 -9.40 3.83
CA ALA A 69 1.21 -10.25 4.92
C ALA A 69 0.44 -9.96 6.22
N THR A 70 0.28 -8.70 6.59
CA THR A 70 -0.46 -8.31 7.81
C THR A 70 -1.95 -8.64 7.69
N ILE A 71 -2.58 -8.34 6.55
CA ILE A 71 -4.01 -8.62 6.32
C ILE A 71 -4.26 -10.13 6.33
N GLY A 72 -3.41 -10.93 5.68
CA GLY A 72 -3.49 -12.38 5.70
C GLY A 72 -3.34 -12.97 7.11
N ALA A 73 -2.38 -12.47 7.90
CA ALA A 73 -2.21 -12.89 9.29
C ALA A 73 -3.43 -12.53 10.16
N MET A 74 -4.02 -11.34 9.99
CA MET A 74 -5.25 -10.95 10.71
C MET A 74 -6.44 -11.84 10.34
N ILE A 75 -6.63 -12.13 9.04
CA ILE A 75 -7.69 -13.05 8.58
C ILE A 75 -7.47 -14.43 9.20
N GLY A 76 -6.25 -14.97 9.11
CA GLY A 76 -5.91 -16.28 9.67
C GLY A 76 -6.19 -16.37 11.18
N MET A 77 -5.72 -15.40 11.95
CA MET A 77 -5.98 -15.33 13.39
C MET A 77 -7.49 -15.30 13.71
N THR A 78 -8.24 -14.46 12.99
CA THR A 78 -9.69 -14.31 13.20
C THR A 78 -10.45 -15.59 12.84
N VAL A 79 -10.07 -16.25 11.74
CA VAL A 79 -10.67 -17.52 11.31
C VAL A 79 -10.38 -18.65 12.31
N VAL A 80 -9.15 -18.72 12.84
CA VAL A 80 -8.78 -19.73 13.83
C VAL A 80 -9.56 -19.57 15.14
N TYR A 81 -9.81 -18.33 15.57
CA TYR A 81 -10.54 -18.08 16.82
C TYR A 81 -12.06 -18.19 16.68
N GLY A 82 -12.66 -17.43 15.76
CA GLY A 82 -14.11 -17.26 15.65
C GLY A 82 -14.73 -17.84 14.37
N GLY A 83 -13.95 -18.57 13.57
CA GLY A 83 -14.37 -19.08 12.27
C GLY A 83 -14.50 -18.00 11.19
N ALA A 84 -14.88 -18.43 9.98
CA ALA A 84 -15.01 -17.53 8.83
C ALA A 84 -16.09 -16.44 9.03
N GLY A 85 -17.09 -16.66 9.89
CA GLY A 85 -18.16 -15.69 10.16
C GLY A 85 -17.70 -14.43 10.91
N CYS A 86 -16.58 -14.53 11.64
CA CYS A 86 -16.01 -13.41 12.40
C CYS A 86 -15.10 -12.49 11.56
N VAL A 87 -14.85 -12.84 10.30
CA VAL A 87 -14.18 -11.98 9.32
C VAL A 87 -15.21 -11.12 8.59
N VAL A 88 -14.92 -9.83 8.41
CA VAL A 88 -15.72 -8.93 7.58
C VAL A 88 -15.33 -9.14 6.11
N TRP A 89 -16.00 -10.08 5.43
CA TRP A 89 -15.74 -10.36 4.01
C TRP A 89 -16.28 -9.25 3.10
N PHE A 90 -17.54 -8.90 3.31
CA PHE A 90 -18.26 -7.89 2.54
C PHE A 90 -19.23 -7.16 3.47
N GLN A 91 -19.19 -5.84 3.45
CA GLN A 91 -20.12 -4.99 4.18
C GLN A 91 -20.45 -3.77 3.32
N GLU A 92 -21.73 -3.50 3.10
CA GLU A 92 -22.20 -2.34 2.36
C GLU A 92 -22.08 -1.08 3.23
N SER A 93 -21.77 0.05 2.61
CA SER A 93 -21.58 1.34 3.26
C SER A 93 -22.20 2.44 2.41
N ASP A 94 -23.04 3.29 3.01
CA ASP A 94 -23.70 4.41 2.33
C ASP A 94 -22.72 5.53 1.89
N SER A 95 -21.49 5.50 2.42
CA SER A 95 -20.41 6.44 2.11
C SER A 95 -19.30 5.75 1.32
N PHE A 96 -18.77 6.42 0.29
CA PHE A 96 -17.62 5.94 -0.48
C PHE A 96 -16.40 5.70 0.43
N PRO A 97 -15.74 4.52 0.37
CA PRO A 97 -16.01 3.38 -0.53
C PRO A 97 -17.28 2.60 -0.14
N TYR A 98 -18.13 2.32 -1.15
CA TYR A 98 -19.44 1.67 -0.99
C TYR A 98 -19.38 0.23 -0.44
N VAL A 99 -18.18 -0.34 -0.42
CA VAL A 99 -17.89 -1.69 0.11
C VAL A 99 -16.78 -1.60 1.15
N LYS A 100 -16.94 -2.35 2.23
CA LYS A 100 -15.98 -2.49 3.34
C LYS A 100 -15.62 -3.96 3.56
N GLY A 101 -14.51 -4.19 4.24
CA GLY A 101 -13.99 -5.53 4.51
C GLY A 101 -13.00 -6.02 3.47
N VAL A 102 -12.77 -7.34 3.45
CA VAL A 102 -11.75 -7.99 2.60
C VAL A 102 -12.01 -7.74 1.11
N ALA A 103 -13.27 -7.71 0.68
CA ALA A 103 -13.62 -7.46 -0.72
C ALA A 103 -13.17 -6.07 -1.21
N ALA A 104 -13.34 -5.04 -0.40
CA ALA A 104 -12.91 -3.68 -0.72
C ALA A 104 -11.38 -3.59 -0.91
N ILE A 105 -10.66 -4.32 -0.07
CA ILE A 105 -9.20 -4.43 -0.10
C ILE A 105 -8.75 -5.18 -1.36
N ALA A 106 -9.40 -6.30 -1.69
CA ALA A 106 -9.07 -7.05 -2.90
C ALA A 106 -9.29 -6.23 -4.18
N VAL A 107 -10.36 -5.42 -4.22
CA VAL A 107 -10.63 -4.51 -5.34
C VAL A 107 -9.55 -3.42 -5.45
N SER A 108 -9.08 -2.86 -4.33
CA SER A 108 -8.04 -1.82 -4.36
C SER A 108 -6.68 -2.35 -4.82
N TRP A 109 -6.37 -3.63 -4.56
CA TRP A 109 -5.17 -4.29 -5.07
C TRP A 109 -5.15 -4.43 -6.59
N VAL A 110 -6.31 -4.49 -7.24
CA VAL A 110 -6.43 -4.58 -8.69
C VAL A 110 -6.55 -3.20 -9.33
N LEU A 111 -7.30 -2.29 -8.71
CA LEU A 111 -7.49 -0.94 -9.24
C LEU A 111 -6.21 -0.10 -9.20
N SER A 112 -5.39 -0.23 -8.16
CA SER A 112 -4.18 0.60 -8.01
C SER A 112 -3.11 0.35 -9.09
N PRO A 113 -2.77 -0.90 -9.49
CA PRO A 113 -1.88 -1.14 -10.62
C PRO A 113 -2.47 -0.68 -11.96
N ILE A 114 -3.78 -0.84 -12.17
CA ILE A 114 -4.43 -0.40 -13.41
C ILE A 114 -4.33 1.12 -13.56
N PHE A 115 -4.69 1.86 -12.52
CA PHE A 115 -4.64 3.32 -12.55
C PHE A 115 -3.21 3.84 -12.73
N SER A 116 -2.25 3.27 -11.99
CA SER A 116 -0.82 3.64 -12.15
C SER A 116 -0.28 3.26 -13.54
N GLY A 117 -0.74 2.15 -14.12
CA GLY A 117 -0.41 1.75 -15.49
C GLY A 117 -0.91 2.75 -16.53
N ILE A 118 -2.15 3.22 -16.40
CA ILE A 118 -2.73 4.24 -17.30
C ILE A 118 -1.95 5.55 -17.22
N VAL A 119 -1.69 6.05 -16.01
CA VAL A 119 -0.92 7.30 -15.82
C VAL A 119 0.50 7.16 -16.36
N SER A 120 1.18 6.04 -16.06
CA SER A 120 2.52 5.75 -16.57
C SER A 120 2.54 5.71 -18.11
N LEU A 121 1.55 5.08 -18.73
CA LEU A 121 1.42 5.03 -20.18
C LEU A 121 1.23 6.42 -20.78
N LEU A 122 0.38 7.27 -20.20
CA LEU A 122 0.14 8.63 -20.69
C LEU A 122 1.43 9.48 -20.61
N VAL A 123 2.16 9.41 -19.49
CA VAL A 123 3.45 10.11 -19.34
C VAL A 123 4.45 9.60 -20.36
N PHE A 124 4.58 8.28 -20.52
CA PHE A 124 5.50 7.68 -21.49
C PHE A 124 5.19 8.09 -22.93
N LEU A 125 3.91 8.04 -23.34
CA LEU A 125 3.50 8.44 -24.69
C LEU A 125 3.76 9.93 -24.94
N THR A 126 3.52 10.78 -23.95
CA THR A 126 3.80 12.22 -24.03
C THR A 126 5.30 12.46 -24.23
N VAL A 127 6.16 11.88 -23.39
CA VAL A 127 7.62 12.02 -23.53
C VAL A 127 8.11 11.45 -24.86
N ARG A 128 7.56 10.30 -25.29
CA ARG A 128 7.93 9.66 -26.54
C ARG A 128 7.57 10.53 -27.75
N ALA A 129 6.38 11.10 -27.78
CA ALA A 129 5.90 11.91 -28.90
C ALA A 129 6.62 13.27 -28.98
N PHE A 130 6.76 13.96 -27.86
CA PHE A 130 7.25 15.35 -27.85
C PHE A 130 8.78 15.47 -27.72
N VAL A 131 9.45 14.51 -27.07
CA VAL A 131 10.90 14.55 -26.84
C VAL A 131 11.62 13.56 -27.74
N LEU A 132 11.34 12.25 -27.57
CA LEU A 132 12.17 11.19 -28.16
C LEU A 132 12.07 11.11 -29.68
N ARG A 133 10.92 11.41 -30.29
CA ARG A 133 10.73 11.36 -31.75
C ARG A 133 11.06 12.68 -32.45
N SER A 134 11.55 13.69 -31.72
CA SER A 134 11.95 14.96 -32.31
C SER A 134 13.37 14.88 -32.90
N PRO A 135 13.66 15.58 -34.01
CA PRO A 135 14.98 15.59 -34.62
C PRO A 135 16.09 16.14 -33.70
N ASN A 136 15.71 16.97 -32.71
CA ASN A 136 16.60 17.53 -31.68
C ASN A 136 16.23 17.00 -30.27
N ALA A 137 16.11 15.68 -30.11
CA ALA A 137 15.71 15.04 -28.86
C ALA A 137 16.59 15.44 -27.66
N PHE A 138 17.91 15.52 -27.85
CA PHE A 138 18.85 15.88 -26.79
C PHE A 138 18.62 17.31 -26.26
N GLY A 139 18.38 18.28 -27.15
CA GLY A 139 18.10 19.67 -26.76
C GLY A 139 16.75 19.84 -26.07
N ARG A 140 15.72 19.08 -26.49
CA ARG A 140 14.40 19.11 -25.84
C ARG A 140 14.39 18.48 -24.45
N SER A 141 15.22 17.47 -24.20
CA SER A 141 15.33 16.85 -22.88
C SER A 141 15.71 17.85 -21.78
N PHE A 142 16.59 18.81 -22.07
CA PHE A 142 16.98 19.85 -21.10
C PHE A 142 15.81 20.74 -20.64
N TRP A 143 14.79 20.94 -21.48
CA TRP A 143 13.62 21.74 -21.14
C TRP A 143 12.50 20.93 -20.49
N VAL A 144 12.32 19.68 -20.93
CA VAL A 144 11.23 18.82 -20.42
C VAL A 144 11.59 18.15 -19.09
N PHE A 145 12.87 17.82 -18.87
CA PHE A 145 13.31 17.15 -17.64
C PHE A 145 13.03 17.96 -16.36
N PRO A 146 13.33 19.27 -16.28
CA PRO A 146 12.99 20.09 -15.12
C PRO A 146 11.48 20.13 -14.84
N ILE A 147 10.65 20.21 -15.89
CA ILE A 147 9.18 20.24 -15.74
C ILE A 147 8.68 18.91 -15.16
N LEU A 148 9.16 17.77 -15.66
CA LEU A 148 8.78 16.46 -15.14
C LEU A 148 9.18 16.29 -13.67
N VAL A 149 10.37 16.75 -13.30
CA VAL A 149 10.86 16.73 -11.90
C VAL A 149 10.04 17.67 -11.02
N MET A 150 9.71 18.87 -11.48
CA MET A 150 8.85 19.80 -10.74
C MET A 150 7.46 19.21 -10.48
N VAL A 151 6.84 18.61 -11.49
CA VAL A 151 5.55 17.93 -11.33
C VAL A 151 5.68 16.79 -10.30
N ALA A 152 6.72 15.97 -10.38
CA ALA A 152 6.96 14.91 -9.41
C ALA A 152 7.10 15.44 -7.97
N ILE A 153 7.89 16.50 -7.75
CA ILE A 153 8.09 17.12 -6.43
C ILE A 153 6.77 17.71 -5.89
N THR A 154 5.99 18.41 -6.73
CA THR A 154 4.69 18.97 -6.31
C THR A 154 3.67 17.90 -5.91
N VAL A 155 3.71 16.75 -6.57
CA VAL A 155 2.83 15.61 -6.26
C VAL A 155 3.31 14.88 -5.00
N ASP A 156 4.62 14.80 -4.78
CA ASP A 156 5.20 14.16 -3.60
C ASP A 156 5.06 14.99 -2.32
N GLY A 157 4.71 16.28 -2.44
CA GLY A 157 4.33 17.16 -1.32
C GLY A 157 5.50 17.70 -0.50
N GLU A 158 6.72 17.72 -1.05
CA GLU A 158 7.94 18.23 -0.37
C GLU A 158 8.17 19.74 -0.57
N ALA A 159 7.10 20.52 -0.78
CA ALA A 159 7.16 21.98 -0.94
C ALA A 159 6.79 22.74 0.34
#